data_AF-A0AAW6C0K8-F1
#
_entry.id   AF-A0AAW6C0K8-F1
#
_cell.length_a   1.000
_cell.length_b   1.000
_cell.length_c   1.000
_cell.angle_alpha   90.00
_cell.angle_beta   90.00
_cell.angle_gamma   90.00
#
_symmetry.space_group_name_H-M   'P 1'
#
loop_
_entity.id
_entity.type
_entity.pdbx_description
1 polymer ?
#
loop_
_entity_poly.entity_id
_entity_poly.type
_entity_poly.pdbx_seq_one_letter_code
_entity_poly.pdbx_strand_id
1 'polypeptide(L)'
;MKLILKFIGGLLLIGLVLMVIFEADPFGAARERKAQEEAEQKVEEMVTENSIRLVDGELGEYGQEVTIPSETFGTYTYVWYNIPAGKYDVIYEGEKDRATVFVVGNDSSEDVRSTVYFNEYGESQQITVEDGTHLELSIGANLLLNLVSE
;
A
#
# COMPACT_ATOMS: atom_id res chain seq x y z
N MET A 1 59.08 -39.42 -14.03
CA MET A 1 58.61 -40.65 -13.34
C MET A 1 57.11 -40.52 -13.16
N LYS A 2 56.26 -41.21 -13.94
CA LYS A 2 55.78 -42.60 -13.75
C LYS A 2 55.25 -42.87 -12.32
N LEU A 3 53.91 -42.87 -12.20
CA LEU A 3 52.96 -43.74 -11.48
C LEU A 3 53.53 -44.58 -10.31
N ILE A 4 52.84 -44.72 -9.16
CA ILE A 4 51.83 -45.77 -8.93
C ILE A 4 50.96 -45.45 -7.69
N LEU A 5 49.67 -45.69 -7.89
CA LEU A 5 48.51 -45.71 -6.99
C LEU A 5 48.54 -46.94 -6.06
N LYS A 6 48.12 -46.82 -4.80
CA LYS A 6 47.63 -47.96 -3.99
C LYS A 6 46.28 -47.62 -3.37
N PHE A 7 45.22 -48.18 -3.95
CA PHE A 7 43.89 -48.33 -3.35
C PHE A 7 43.85 -49.62 -2.52
N ILE A 8 43.41 -49.53 -1.27
CA ILE A 8 42.60 -50.52 -0.52
C ILE A 8 41.93 -49.65 0.57
N GLY A 9 40.63 -49.53 0.80
CA GLY A 9 39.41 -50.21 0.39
C GLY A 9 38.42 -49.95 1.55
N GLY A 10 37.18 -49.52 1.28
CA GLY A 10 36.13 -49.45 2.32
C GLY A 10 35.24 -48.20 2.32
N LEU A 11 34.17 -48.27 1.53
CA LEU A 11 32.81 -47.74 1.71
C LEU A 11 32.52 -46.54 2.67
N LEU A 12 31.88 -45.54 2.06
CA LEU A 12 30.62 -44.89 2.48
C LEU A 12 30.57 -44.11 3.80
N LEU A 13 30.55 -42.78 3.69
CA LEU A 13 29.36 -41.93 3.87
C LEU A 13 29.81 -40.48 3.70
N ILE A 14 29.84 -40.01 2.45
CA ILE A 14 29.83 -38.56 2.21
C ILE A 14 28.42 -38.13 2.59
N GLY A 15 28.31 -37.46 3.73
CA GLY A 15 27.09 -36.75 4.12
C GLY A 15 26.77 -35.73 3.04
N LEU A 16 25.97 -36.15 2.07
CA LEU A 16 25.27 -35.27 1.16
C LEU A 16 24.21 -34.61 2.04
N VAL A 17 24.60 -33.51 2.68
CA VAL A 17 23.64 -32.53 3.14
C VAL A 17 23.00 -32.02 1.85
N LEU A 18 21.90 -32.67 1.48
CA LEU A 18 20.83 -32.07 0.69
C LEU A 18 20.39 -30.86 1.51
N MET A 19 21.11 -29.77 1.36
CA MET A 19 20.59 -28.44 1.62
C MET A 19 19.52 -28.31 0.56
N VAL A 20 18.28 -28.61 0.96
CA VAL A 20 17.08 -28.29 0.20
C VAL A 20 17.15 -26.79 0.00
N ILE A 21 17.68 -26.39 -1.16
CA ILE A 21 17.39 -25.10 -1.72
C ILE A 21 15.87 -25.15 -1.89
N PHE A 22 15.14 -24.46 -1.02
CA PHE A 22 13.84 -23.96 -1.44
C PHE A 22 14.13 -23.14 -2.70
N GLU A 23 13.98 -23.77 -3.86
CA GLU A 23 13.90 -23.05 -5.13
C GLU A 23 12.70 -22.12 -4.95
N ALA A 24 12.99 -20.85 -4.67
CA ALA A 24 12.03 -19.79 -4.91
C ALA A 24 11.63 -19.96 -6.37
N ASP A 25 10.39 -20.38 -6.63
CA ASP A 25 9.87 -20.59 -7.98
C ASP A 25 10.10 -19.29 -8.78
N PRO A 26 11.11 -19.26 -9.67
CA PRO A 26 11.47 -18.03 -10.35
C PRO A 26 10.37 -17.61 -11.33
N PHE A 27 9.49 -18.54 -11.73
CA PHE A 27 8.38 -18.30 -12.62
C PHE A 27 7.18 -17.69 -11.89
N GLY A 28 6.92 -18.09 -10.64
CA GLY A 28 5.92 -17.44 -9.77
C GLY A 28 6.29 -15.98 -9.52
N ALA A 29 7.50 -15.74 -9.02
CA ALA A 29 7.99 -14.39 -8.74
C ALA A 29 8.07 -13.50 -10.00
N ALA A 30 8.39 -14.08 -11.18
CA ALA A 30 8.39 -13.32 -12.42
C ALA A 30 6.97 -12.95 -12.90
N ARG A 31 5.99 -13.83 -12.69
CA ARG A 31 4.58 -13.54 -13.02
C ARG A 31 4.00 -12.49 -12.09
N GLU A 32 4.28 -12.56 -10.79
CA GLU A 32 3.85 -11.57 -9.81
C GLU A 32 4.44 -10.19 -10.12
N ARG A 33 5.74 -10.11 -10.41
CA ARG A 33 6.37 -8.84 -10.84
C ARG A 33 5.72 -8.26 -12.09
N LYS A 34 5.48 -9.09 -13.11
CA LYS A 34 4.85 -8.62 -14.34
C LYS A 34 3.42 -8.14 -14.10
N ALA A 35 2.65 -8.85 -13.28
CA ALA A 35 1.29 -8.45 -12.93
C ALA A 35 1.28 -7.12 -12.16
N GLN A 36 2.24 -6.94 -11.25
CA GLN A 36 2.43 -5.69 -10.52
C GLN A 36 2.80 -4.53 -11.46
N GLU A 37 3.76 -4.72 -12.37
CA GLU A 37 4.15 -3.72 -13.38
C GLU A 37 2.97 -3.32 -14.28
N GLU A 38 2.16 -4.30 -14.72
CA GLU A 38 0.96 -4.05 -15.52
C GLU A 38 -0.10 -3.28 -14.72
N ALA A 39 -0.27 -3.57 -13.43
CA ALA A 39 -1.18 -2.84 -12.55
C ALA A 39 -0.70 -1.40 -12.32
N GLU A 40 0.59 -1.20 -12.02
CA GLU A 40 1.21 0.12 -11.85
C GLU A 40 1.09 0.97 -13.11
N GLN A 41 1.37 0.38 -14.28
CA GLN A 41 1.19 1.07 -15.56
C GLN A 41 -0.26 1.49 -15.75
N LYS A 42 -1.22 0.62 -15.45
CA LYS A 42 -2.64 0.93 -15.56
C LYS A 42 -3.06 2.07 -14.64
N VAL A 43 -2.53 2.12 -13.41
CA VAL A 43 -2.81 3.23 -12.48
C VAL A 43 -2.19 4.53 -13.00
N GLU A 44 -0.96 4.49 -13.51
CA GLU A 44 -0.30 5.67 -14.07
C GLU A 44 -1.05 6.22 -15.30
N GLU A 45 -1.66 5.34 -16.12
CA GLU A 45 -2.56 5.74 -17.22
C GLU A 45 -3.85 6.42 -16.75
N MET A 46 -4.26 6.26 -15.48
CA MET A 46 -5.41 6.95 -14.88
C MET A 46 -5.07 8.32 -14.29
N VAL A 47 -3.80 8.71 -14.24
CA VAL A 47 -3.38 10.01 -13.71
C VAL A 47 -3.79 11.10 -14.71
N THR A 48 -4.46 12.12 -14.20
CA THR A 48 -4.89 13.31 -14.92
C THR A 48 -4.20 14.55 -14.35
N GLU A 49 -4.34 15.70 -15.03
CA GLU A 49 -3.76 16.97 -14.57
C GLU A 49 -4.25 17.41 -13.18
N ASN A 50 -5.46 16.98 -12.79
CA ASN A 50 -6.11 17.37 -11.53
C ASN A 50 -6.17 16.23 -10.52
N SER A 51 -5.38 15.17 -10.74
CA SER A 51 -5.30 14.05 -9.81
C SER A 51 -4.60 14.47 -8.52
N ILE A 52 -5.12 13.98 -7.41
CA ILE A 52 -4.55 14.23 -6.08
C ILE A 52 -3.92 12.92 -5.59
N ARG A 53 -2.68 12.99 -5.11
CA ARG A 53 -2.04 11.86 -4.41
C ARG A 53 -1.94 12.15 -2.92
N LEU A 54 -2.44 11.22 -2.11
CA LEU A 54 -2.39 11.30 -0.65
C LEU A 54 -1.63 10.10 -0.09
N VAL A 55 -0.62 10.36 0.72
CA VAL A 55 0.17 9.34 1.41
C VAL A 55 0.01 9.55 2.91
N ASP A 56 -0.37 8.50 3.62
CA ASP A 56 -0.52 8.50 5.08
C ASP A 56 0.70 9.12 5.78
N GLY A 57 0.43 10.10 6.66
CA GLY A 57 1.44 10.83 7.42
C GLY A 57 2.18 11.94 6.65
N GLU A 58 2.04 12.03 5.32
CA GLU A 58 2.60 13.13 4.55
C GLU A 58 1.62 14.30 4.45
N LEU A 59 2.09 15.52 4.68
CA LEU A 59 1.22 16.69 4.58
C LEU A 59 0.86 17.00 3.12
N GLY A 60 1.83 17.00 2.21
CA GLY A 60 1.55 17.40 0.81
C GLY A 60 0.87 18.78 0.71
N GLU A 61 0.03 18.96 -0.31
CA GLU A 61 -0.76 20.18 -0.51
C GLU A 61 -2.02 20.23 0.37
N TYR A 62 -2.61 19.07 0.65
CA TYR A 62 -3.95 18.96 1.25
C TYR A 62 -3.94 18.56 2.74
N GLY A 63 -2.80 18.14 3.26
CA GLY A 63 -2.65 17.67 4.63
C GLY A 63 -2.51 18.80 5.63
N GLN A 64 -3.15 18.61 6.78
CA GLN A 64 -3.11 19.49 7.93
C GLN A 64 -2.84 18.66 9.18
N GLU A 65 -1.80 19.00 9.94
CA GLU A 65 -1.61 18.38 11.26
C GLU A 65 -2.68 18.87 12.23
N VAL A 66 -3.34 17.93 12.90
CA VAL A 66 -4.31 18.19 13.94
C VAL A 66 -3.90 17.43 15.19
N THR A 67 -3.91 18.13 16.32
CA THR A 67 -3.58 17.55 17.63
C THR A 67 -4.81 17.59 18.51
N ILE A 68 -5.28 16.41 18.93
CA ILE A 68 -6.42 16.25 19.81
C ILE A 68 -5.99 15.75 21.20
N PRO A 69 -6.73 16.08 22.26
CA PRO A 69 -6.54 15.42 23.55
C PRO A 69 -6.79 13.91 23.44
N SER A 70 -5.97 13.12 24.12
CA SER A 70 -6.15 11.66 24.22
C SER A 70 -6.05 11.27 25.69
N GLU A 71 -7.03 10.51 26.19
CA GLU A 71 -6.97 9.98 27.56
C GLU A 71 -5.81 8.99 27.75
N THR A 72 -5.39 8.32 26.66
CA THR A 72 -4.32 7.30 26.71
C THR A 72 -2.93 7.93 26.56
N PHE A 73 -2.77 8.91 25.67
CA PHE A 73 -1.46 9.47 25.29
C PHE A 73 -1.26 10.93 25.70
N GLY A 74 -2.23 11.54 26.38
CA GLY A 74 -2.28 12.98 26.69
C GLY A 74 -2.75 13.78 25.49
N THR A 75 -2.00 13.70 24.38
CA THR A 75 -2.38 14.26 23.09
C THR A 75 -2.03 13.28 21.97
N TYR A 76 -2.78 13.34 20.88
CA TYR A 76 -2.52 12.55 19.69
C TYR A 76 -2.54 13.48 18.47
N THR A 77 -1.49 13.39 17.65
CA THR A 77 -1.34 14.19 16.43
C THR A 77 -1.47 13.28 15.22
N TYR A 78 -2.28 13.69 14.25
CA TYR A 78 -2.46 13.00 12.99
C TYR A 78 -2.79 14.00 11.87
N VAL A 79 -2.83 13.52 10.62
CA VAL A 79 -3.04 14.37 9.44
C VAL A 79 -4.49 14.28 8.97
N TRP A 80 -5.13 15.44 8.84
CA TRP A 80 -6.38 15.60 8.10
C TRP A 80 -6.07 15.94 6.66
N TYR A 81 -6.68 15.26 5.70
CA TYR A 81 -6.55 15.62 4.28
C TYR A 81 -7.79 16.38 3.81
N ASN A 82 -7.61 17.67 3.57
CA ASN A 82 -8.66 18.62 3.19
C ASN A 82 -8.65 18.83 1.67
N ILE A 83 -9.20 17.88 0.92
CA ILE A 83 -9.34 18.00 -0.53
C ILE A 83 -10.60 18.80 -0.92
N PRO A 84 -10.70 19.35 -2.15
CA PRO A 84 -11.91 20.03 -2.59
C PRO A 84 -13.15 19.14 -2.52
N ALA A 85 -14.31 19.74 -2.27
CA ALA A 85 -15.57 19.02 -2.31
C ALA A 85 -15.84 18.49 -3.73
N GLY A 86 -16.37 17.27 -3.81
CA GLY A 86 -16.58 16.59 -5.06
C GLY A 86 -16.70 15.09 -4.91
N LYS A 87 -16.98 14.44 -6.03
CA LYS A 87 -17.06 12.99 -6.13
C LYS A 87 -15.78 12.47 -6.75
N TYR A 88 -15.14 11.48 -6.13
CA TYR A 88 -13.83 10.99 -6.53
C TYR A 88 -13.84 9.49 -6.76
N ASP A 89 -13.20 9.07 -7.85
CA ASP A 89 -12.69 7.71 -7.98
C ASP A 89 -11.32 7.66 -7.29
N VAL A 90 -11.22 6.80 -6.28
CA VAL A 90 -10.05 6.63 -5.43
C VAL A 90 -9.41 5.30 -5.75
N ILE A 91 -8.14 5.31 -6.08
CA ILE A 91 -7.35 4.14 -6.44
C ILE A 91 -6.30 3.92 -5.37
N TYR A 92 -6.18 2.69 -4.87
CA TYR A 92 -5.16 2.34 -3.89
C TYR A 92 -3.80 2.07 -4.55
N GLU A 93 -2.76 2.77 -4.08
CA GLU A 93 -1.38 2.69 -4.58
C GLU A 93 -0.40 2.18 -3.51
N GLY A 94 -0.91 1.63 -2.39
CA GLY A 94 -0.06 1.20 -1.29
C GLY A 94 0.48 -0.22 -1.45
N GLU A 95 1.63 -0.47 -0.82
CA GLU A 95 2.30 -1.79 -0.81
C GLU A 95 1.70 -2.76 0.22
N LYS A 96 0.71 -2.34 1.01
CA LYS A 96 0.11 -3.16 2.08
C LYS A 96 -1.16 -3.84 1.60
N ASP A 97 -1.47 -4.99 2.18
CA ASP A 97 -2.66 -5.78 1.81
C ASP A 97 -4.01 -5.12 2.15
N ARG A 98 -4.02 -3.92 2.73
CA ARG A 98 -5.26 -3.19 3.03
C ARG A 98 -5.03 -1.70 3.28
N ALA A 99 -6.04 -0.92 2.91
CA ALA A 99 -6.20 0.45 3.38
C ALA A 99 -7.67 0.73 3.71
N THR A 100 -7.90 1.72 4.56
CA THR A 100 -9.22 2.25 4.88
C THR A 100 -9.17 3.76 4.79
N VAL A 101 -10.20 4.34 4.17
CA VAL A 101 -10.37 5.79 4.04
C VAL A 101 -11.69 6.15 4.68
N PHE A 102 -11.64 7.14 5.55
CA PHE A 102 -12.80 7.69 6.23
C PHE A 102 -13.05 9.11 5.73
N VAL A 103 -14.30 9.44 5.42
CA VAL A 103 -14.75 10.82 5.22
C VAL A 103 -15.38 11.26 6.54
N VAL A 104 -14.81 12.26 7.19
CA VAL A 104 -15.15 12.65 8.56
C VAL A 104 -15.55 14.12 8.61
N GLY A 105 -16.59 14.44 9.38
CA GLY A 105 -17.01 15.82 9.63
C GLY A 105 -15.99 16.58 10.48
N ASN A 106 -15.74 17.85 10.13
CA ASN A 106 -14.73 18.68 10.81
C ASN A 106 -15.08 18.99 12.27
N ASP A 107 -16.36 18.90 12.64
CA ASP A 107 -16.84 19.25 13.98
C ASP A 107 -16.68 18.11 15.00
N SER A 108 -16.62 16.85 14.54
CA SER A 108 -16.56 15.67 15.42
C SER A 108 -15.99 14.45 14.70
N SER A 109 -15.03 13.78 15.33
CA SER A 109 -14.49 12.50 14.84
C SER A 109 -15.49 11.33 14.91
N GLU A 110 -16.62 11.50 15.60
CA GLU A 110 -17.72 10.54 15.59
C GLU A 110 -18.61 10.67 14.34
N ASP A 111 -18.49 11.79 13.60
CA ASP A 111 -19.29 12.07 12.41
C ASP A 111 -18.65 11.49 11.15
N VAL A 112 -18.65 10.15 11.05
CA VAL A 112 -18.12 9.43 9.88
C VAL A 112 -19.20 9.33 8.80
N ARG A 113 -18.99 10.03 7.67
CA ARG A 113 -19.92 10.11 6.54
C ARG A 113 -19.80 8.94 5.58
N SER A 114 -18.60 8.44 5.39
CA SER A 114 -18.33 7.30 4.53
C SER A 114 -17.07 6.58 4.98
N THR A 115 -17.03 5.28 4.74
CA THR A 115 -15.85 4.44 4.95
C THR A 115 -15.70 3.52 3.75
N VAL A 116 -14.54 3.56 3.10
CA VAL A 116 -14.19 2.63 2.01
C VAL A 116 -12.95 1.81 2.37
N TYR A 117 -12.93 0.59 1.89
CA TYR A 117 -11.89 -0.40 2.15
C TYR A 117 -11.27 -0.85 0.85
N PHE A 118 -9.95 -0.98 0.86
CA PHE A 118 -9.15 -1.52 -0.22
C PHE A 118 -8.39 -2.75 0.29
N ASN A 119 -8.22 -3.75 -0.57
CA ASN A 119 -7.59 -5.02 -0.26
C ASN A 119 -6.42 -5.35 -1.20
N GLU A 120 -6.28 -4.61 -2.30
CA GLU A 120 -5.21 -4.83 -3.27
C GLU A 120 -4.83 -3.56 -4.03
N TYR A 121 -3.58 -3.50 -4.48
CA TYR A 121 -3.07 -2.42 -5.32
C TYR A 121 -3.90 -2.27 -6.61
N GLY A 122 -4.21 -1.03 -6.98
CA GLY A 122 -5.02 -0.70 -8.15
C GLY A 122 -6.52 -0.91 -7.98
N GLU A 123 -6.99 -1.41 -6.82
CA GLU A 123 -8.42 -1.43 -6.50
C GLU A 123 -8.95 0.01 -6.47
N SER A 124 -10.12 0.21 -7.09
CA SER A 124 -10.78 1.50 -7.17
C SER A 124 -12.12 1.48 -6.45
N GLN A 125 -12.35 2.50 -5.65
CA GLN A 125 -13.60 2.75 -4.94
C GLN A 125 -14.01 4.21 -5.13
N GLN A 126 -15.27 4.52 -4.88
CA GLN A 126 -15.79 5.86 -5.05
C GLN A 126 -16.13 6.49 -3.71
N ILE A 127 -15.74 7.76 -3.52
CA ILE A 127 -16.11 8.56 -2.34
C ILE A 127 -16.76 9.87 -2.77
N THR A 128 -17.49 10.49 -1.85
CA THR A 128 -17.99 11.86 -1.98
C THR A 128 -17.44 12.65 -0.82
N VAL A 129 -16.77 13.75 -1.12
CA VAL A 129 -16.27 14.72 -0.15
C VAL A 129 -17.22 15.92 -0.19
N GLU A 130 -17.81 16.22 0.97
CA GLU A 130 -18.71 17.35 1.16
C GLU A 130 -17.94 18.51 1.80
N ASP A 131 -18.43 19.74 1.61
CA ASP A 131 -17.92 20.88 2.37
C ASP A 131 -18.04 20.61 3.88
N GLY A 132 -17.00 20.99 4.64
CA GLY A 132 -16.94 20.74 6.08
C GLY A 132 -16.56 19.32 6.47
N THR A 133 -16.01 18.53 5.53
CA THR A 133 -15.42 17.22 5.80
C THR A 133 -13.92 17.19 5.45
N HIS A 134 -13.22 16.19 5.99
CA HIS A 134 -11.84 15.84 5.64
C HIS A 134 -11.71 14.33 5.48
N LEU A 135 -10.58 13.88 4.93
CA LEU A 135 -10.22 12.46 4.90
C LEU A 135 -9.27 12.10 6.04
N GLU A 136 -9.53 10.95 6.66
CA GLU A 136 -8.58 10.26 7.53
C GLU A 136 -8.17 8.93 6.88
N LEU A 137 -6.88 8.60 6.94
CA LEU A 137 -6.30 7.45 6.27
C LEU A 137 -5.80 6.42 7.30
N SER A 138 -5.95 5.13 7.00
CA SER A 138 -5.29 4.08 7.77
C SER A 138 -3.78 4.07 7.53
N ILE A 139 -3.02 3.56 8.51
CA ILE A 139 -1.55 3.48 8.45
C ILE A 139 -1.07 2.83 7.14
N GLY A 140 -0.18 3.51 6.43
CA GLY A 140 0.44 3.03 5.19
C GLY A 140 -0.46 3.10 3.95
N ALA A 141 -1.58 3.85 4.02
CA ALA A 141 -2.38 4.14 2.85
C ALA A 141 -1.64 5.07 1.87
N ASN A 142 -1.75 4.76 0.59
CA ASN A 142 -1.30 5.61 -0.51
C ASN A 142 -2.42 5.59 -1.57
N LEU A 143 -2.88 6.75 -2.01
CA LEU A 143 -4.09 6.90 -2.80
C LEU A 143 -3.89 7.87 -3.95
N LEU A 144 -4.41 7.50 -5.11
CA LEU A 144 -4.66 8.40 -6.23
C LEU A 144 -6.15 8.74 -6.26
N LEU A 145 -6.50 10.02 -6.30
CA LEU A 145 -7.88 10.49 -6.36
C LEU A 145 -8.10 11.27 -7.65
N ASN A 146 -9.12 10.86 -8.39
CA ASN A 146 -9.55 11.47 -9.64
C ASN A 146 -10.95 12.03 -9.48
N LEU A 147 -11.13 13.34 -9.72
CA LEU A 147 -12.45 13.95 -9.68
C LEU A 147 -13.32 13.38 -10.80
N VAL A 148 -14.49 12.86 -10.45
CA VAL A 148 -15.50 12.41 -11.40
C VAL A 148 -16.22 13.63 -11.95
N SER A 149 -15.98 13.95 -13.23
CA SER A 149 -16.70 15.03 -13.91
C SER A 149 -18.20 14.72 -13.97
N GLU A 150 -19.04 15.68 -13.57
CA GLU A 150 -20.51 15.63 -13.78
C GLU A 150 -20.90 15.74 -15.26
#